data_AF-A0A9X1ZIZ7-F1
#
_entry.id   AF-A0A9X1ZIZ7-F1
#
_cell.length_a   1.000
_cell.length_b   1.000
_cell.length_c   1.000
_cell.angle_alpha   90.00
_cell.angle_beta   90.00
_cell.angle_gamma   90.00
#
_symmetry.space_group_name_H-M   'P 1'
#
loop_
_entity.id
_entity.type
_entity.pdbx_description
1 polymer ?
#
loop_
_entity_poly.entity_id
_entity_poly.type
_entity_poly.pdbx_seq_one_letter_code
_entity_poly.pdbx_strand_id
1 'polypeptide(L)'
;MKEQFNITGMFYEHSGYKCRKYLDIRCKSSNSNIPDLMVIMMNPGASKPINGVDNSCEVTLTIPDRTQDQIMEVMRNTSRVFARILNLSDLRTPKSKVLYDFICSEKSKCFPHSIFDPQRNNELNELFIKDVPVIFAWGIDPALNHLAEMAIKTLKIKSPIGKLKTDSVLAYYHPLPRGDKQQIQWVNDITHMLNMVSAKKTFRFFYAKKTYNTWPKLFVLSDDGVLYSEYLNHNKLTIYKESVSCSGFDDNQFKWEGYQPIVEINRGEALCTRLTNQVNWVEQYMQTYEQGAGVFI
;
A
#
# COMPACT_ATOMS: atom_id res chain seq x y z
N MET A 1 12.97 -10.66 -17.53
CA MET A 1 12.44 -10.08 -16.27
C MET A 1 13.56 -9.54 -15.39
N LYS A 2 14.45 -10.39 -14.85
CA LYS A 2 15.57 -9.98 -13.96
C LYS A 2 16.45 -8.86 -14.52
N GLU A 3 16.68 -8.84 -15.83
CA GLU A 3 17.56 -7.87 -16.49
C GLU A 3 17.06 -6.42 -16.41
N GLN A 4 15.78 -6.19 -16.12
CA GLN A 4 15.20 -4.85 -15.96
C GLN A 4 15.47 -4.24 -14.58
N PHE A 5 15.97 -5.03 -13.63
CA PHE A 5 16.15 -4.62 -12.25
C PHE A 5 17.63 -4.66 -11.83
N ASN A 6 18.02 -3.69 -11.01
CA ASN A 6 19.20 -3.75 -10.18
C ASN A 6 18.78 -4.24 -8.79
N ILE A 7 19.41 -5.29 -8.32
CA ILE A 7 19.08 -5.94 -7.05
C ILE A 7 20.30 -5.86 -6.17
N THR A 8 20.15 -5.18 -5.04
CA THR A 8 21.24 -4.95 -4.09
C THR A 8 20.80 -5.34 -2.70
N GLY A 9 21.75 -5.69 -1.84
CA GLY A 9 21.47 -6.03 -0.46
C GLY A 9 22.66 -5.66 0.42
N MET A 10 22.37 -5.41 1.69
CA MET A 10 23.40 -5.22 2.71
C MET A 10 23.45 -6.48 3.59
N PHE A 11 24.61 -7.12 3.62
CA PHE A 11 24.85 -8.37 4.34
C PHE A 11 25.83 -8.14 5.48
N TYR A 12 25.65 -8.87 6.57
CA TYR A 12 26.51 -8.81 7.73
C TYR A 12 26.58 -10.18 8.41
N GLU A 13 27.55 -10.36 9.28
CA GLU A 13 27.64 -11.52 10.14
C GLU A 13 27.59 -11.08 11.61
N HIS A 14 26.86 -11.82 12.44
CA HIS A 14 26.83 -11.60 13.87
C HIS A 14 26.83 -12.93 14.61
N SER A 15 27.76 -13.13 15.54
CA SER A 15 27.88 -14.36 16.33
C SER A 15 27.90 -15.65 15.47
N GLY A 16 28.57 -15.61 14.32
CA GLY A 16 28.64 -16.73 13.36
C GLY A 16 27.39 -16.91 12.48
N TYR A 17 26.39 -16.04 12.62
CA TYR A 17 25.17 -16.06 11.80
C TYR A 17 25.26 -15.09 10.64
N LYS A 18 25.04 -15.64 9.44
CA LYS A 18 24.96 -14.85 8.20
C LYS A 18 23.60 -14.20 8.09
N CYS A 19 23.62 -12.88 7.93
CA CYS A 19 22.42 -12.05 7.96
C CYS A 19 22.32 -11.14 6.73
N ARG A 20 21.10 -10.71 6.41
CA ARG A 20 20.84 -9.66 5.41
C ARG A 20 19.91 -8.61 6.01
N LYS A 21 20.45 -7.42 6.20
CA LYS A 21 19.77 -6.28 6.82
C LYS A 21 18.60 -5.79 5.97
N TYR A 22 18.78 -5.67 4.66
CA TYR A 22 17.71 -5.37 3.70
C TYR A 22 18.07 -5.82 2.29
N LEU A 23 17.09 -5.82 1.38
CA LEU A 23 17.29 -5.99 -0.05
C LEU A 23 16.49 -4.94 -0.81
N ASP A 24 17.12 -4.30 -1.79
CA ASP A 24 16.53 -3.31 -2.66
C ASP A 24 16.36 -3.89 -4.07
N ILE A 25 15.18 -3.74 -4.66
CA ILE A 25 14.86 -4.07 -6.06
C ILE A 25 14.51 -2.77 -6.76
N ARG A 26 15.33 -2.34 -7.71
CA ARG A 26 15.16 -1.05 -8.42
C ARG A 26 15.10 -1.25 -9.93
N CYS A 27 14.14 -0.65 -10.60
CA CYS A 27 14.11 -0.59 -12.06
C CYS A 27 15.36 0.13 -12.59
N LYS A 28 16.07 -0.45 -13.56
CA LYS A 28 17.27 0.15 -14.17
C LYS A 28 16.97 1.46 -14.91
N SER A 29 15.74 1.63 -15.38
CA SER A 29 15.28 2.85 -16.05
C SER A 29 14.94 3.99 -15.09
N SER A 30 14.91 3.75 -13.78
CA SER A 30 14.54 4.74 -12.77
C SER A 30 15.75 5.28 -12.03
N ASN A 31 15.78 6.60 -11.87
CA ASN A 31 16.76 7.30 -11.03
C ASN A 31 16.27 7.49 -9.59
N SER A 32 15.13 6.90 -9.21
CA SER A 32 14.62 7.04 -7.84
C SER A 32 15.59 6.43 -6.84
N ASN A 33 15.92 7.22 -5.81
CA ASN A 33 16.74 6.81 -4.69
C ASN A 33 15.92 6.52 -3.43
N ILE A 34 14.60 6.65 -3.50
CA ILE A 34 13.68 6.40 -2.38
C ILE A 34 12.74 5.26 -2.77
N PRO A 35 12.60 4.23 -1.92
CA PRO A 35 11.60 3.19 -2.12
C PRO A 35 10.18 3.76 -2.25
N ASP A 36 9.46 3.34 -3.29
CA ASP A 36 8.04 3.63 -3.49
C ASP A 36 7.13 2.45 -3.12
N LEU A 37 7.73 1.39 -2.57
CA LEU A 37 7.10 0.18 -2.08
C LEU A 37 7.93 -0.45 -0.96
N MET A 38 7.31 -0.73 0.19
CA MET A 38 7.93 -1.53 1.26
C MET A 38 7.39 -2.95 1.22
N VAL A 39 8.26 -3.94 1.47
CA VAL A 39 7.87 -5.36 1.55
C VAL A 39 8.44 -5.95 2.84
N ILE A 40 7.59 -6.59 3.65
CA ILE A 40 7.98 -7.25 4.89
C ILE A 40 7.86 -8.77 4.72
N MET A 41 8.97 -9.49 4.86
CA MET A 41 9.05 -10.94 4.65
C MET A 41 9.62 -11.68 5.86
N MET A 42 9.49 -13.01 5.96
CA MET A 42 10.02 -13.76 7.12
C MET A 42 11.53 -13.65 7.23
N ASN A 43 12.24 -13.89 6.13
CA ASN A 43 13.68 -13.96 6.13
C ASN A 43 14.26 -13.81 4.71
N PRO A 44 15.58 -13.55 4.60
CA PRO A 44 16.27 -13.32 3.35
C PRO A 44 16.28 -14.43 2.28
N GLY A 45 15.95 -15.68 2.64
CA GLY A 45 15.95 -16.78 1.69
C GLY A 45 17.35 -17.16 1.18
N ALA A 46 17.43 -17.55 -0.10
CA ALA A 46 18.64 -18.03 -0.77
C ALA A 46 19.49 -16.92 -1.40
N SER A 47 18.95 -15.70 -1.44
CA SER A 47 19.57 -14.53 -2.03
C SER A 47 20.93 -14.19 -1.39
N LYS A 48 21.96 -13.99 -2.23
CA LYS A 48 23.35 -13.83 -1.77
C LYS A 48 24.10 -12.78 -2.60
N PRO A 49 25.13 -12.12 -2.04
CA PRO A 49 25.91 -11.13 -2.76
C PRO A 49 26.69 -11.79 -3.92
N ILE A 50 26.81 -11.08 -5.04
CA ILE A 50 27.41 -11.61 -6.27
C ILE A 50 28.91 -11.89 -6.12
N ASN A 51 29.60 -11.09 -5.29
CA ASN A 51 31.02 -11.26 -4.98
C ASN A 51 31.28 -12.38 -3.96
N GLY A 52 30.23 -13.00 -3.41
CA GLY A 52 30.33 -14.03 -2.38
C GLY A 52 30.69 -13.53 -0.97
N VAL A 53 30.95 -12.23 -0.79
CA VAL A 53 31.32 -11.63 0.50
C VAL A 53 30.05 -11.24 1.25
N ASP A 54 29.67 -12.04 2.24
CA ASP A 54 28.38 -11.95 2.94
C ASP A 54 28.45 -11.32 4.33
N ASN A 55 29.56 -10.66 4.64
CA ASN A 55 29.81 -9.94 5.88
C ASN A 55 30.40 -8.53 5.65
N SER A 56 30.35 -8.00 4.42
CA SER A 56 31.00 -6.74 4.08
C SER A 56 30.41 -5.53 4.79
N CYS A 57 29.17 -5.60 5.29
CA CYS A 57 28.41 -4.46 5.78
C CYS A 57 28.25 -3.33 4.73
N GLU A 58 28.43 -3.69 3.46
CA GLU A 58 28.32 -2.78 2.32
C GLU A 58 27.19 -3.22 1.38
N VAL A 59 26.57 -2.23 0.73
CA VAL A 59 25.55 -2.48 -0.29
C VAL A 59 26.19 -3.14 -1.50
N THR A 60 25.76 -4.35 -1.81
CA THR A 60 26.35 -5.17 -2.88
C THR A 60 25.29 -5.71 -3.83
N LEU A 61 25.62 -5.81 -5.12
CA LEU A 61 24.81 -6.51 -6.10
C LEU A 61 24.51 -7.94 -5.64
N THR A 62 23.28 -8.37 -5.85
CA THR A 62 22.74 -9.58 -5.23
C THR A 62 22.10 -10.49 -6.27
N ILE A 63 22.30 -11.79 -6.11
CA ILE A 63 21.60 -12.81 -6.90
C ILE A 63 20.20 -12.99 -6.29
N PRO A 64 19.11 -12.70 -7.04
CA PRO A 64 17.76 -12.90 -6.54
C PRO A 64 17.37 -14.38 -6.53
N ASP A 65 16.50 -14.73 -5.60
CA ASP A 65 15.78 -15.98 -5.52
C ASP A 65 14.35 -15.87 -6.10
N ARG A 66 13.66 -17.02 -6.14
CA ARG A 66 12.30 -17.13 -6.69
C ARG A 66 11.29 -16.22 -5.99
N THR A 67 11.51 -15.84 -4.73
CA THR A 67 10.57 -14.95 -4.02
C THR A 67 10.72 -13.52 -4.52
N GLN A 68 11.95 -13.06 -4.75
CA GLN A 68 12.16 -11.75 -5.37
C GLN A 68 11.62 -11.70 -6.81
N ASP A 69 11.57 -12.83 -7.53
CA ASP A 69 10.94 -12.92 -8.85
C ASP A 69 9.43 -12.56 -8.80
N GLN A 70 8.72 -12.97 -7.75
CA GLN A 70 7.29 -12.63 -7.58
C GLN A 70 7.11 -11.14 -7.25
N ILE A 71 8.02 -10.55 -6.46
CA ILE A 71 7.97 -9.11 -6.14
C ILE A 71 8.27 -8.27 -7.39
N MET A 72 9.25 -8.66 -8.21
CA MET A 72 9.54 -7.99 -9.49
C MET A 72 8.34 -8.03 -10.44
N GLU A 73 7.59 -9.13 -10.46
CA GLU A 73 6.38 -9.25 -11.26
C GLU A 73 5.26 -8.33 -10.76
N VAL A 74 5.05 -8.25 -9.44
CA VAL A 74 4.12 -7.28 -8.84
C VAL A 74 4.51 -5.84 -9.19
N MET A 75 5.79 -5.49 -9.07
CA MET A 75 6.29 -4.14 -9.41
C MET A 75 5.99 -3.79 -10.88
N ARG A 76 6.24 -4.72 -11.80
CA ARG A 76 5.96 -4.55 -13.23
C ARG A 76 4.48 -4.28 -13.50
N ASN A 77 3.59 -4.95 -12.77
CA ASN A 77 2.14 -4.83 -12.97
C ASN A 77 1.52 -3.60 -12.27
N THR A 78 2.30 -2.86 -11.46
CA THR A 78 1.81 -1.74 -10.62
C THR A 78 2.60 -0.45 -10.82
N SER A 79 3.44 -0.38 -11.85
CA SER A 79 4.32 0.75 -12.18
C SER A 79 5.24 1.19 -11.03
N ARG A 80 5.51 0.30 -10.06
CA ARG A 80 6.44 0.56 -8.95
C ARG A 80 7.86 0.41 -9.42
N VAL A 81 8.71 1.37 -9.08
CA VAL A 81 10.08 1.43 -9.61
C VAL A 81 11.16 1.11 -8.58
N PHE A 82 10.82 1.13 -7.29
CA PHE A 82 11.78 0.83 -6.23
C PHE A 82 11.11 0.20 -5.01
N ALA A 83 11.28 -1.12 -4.86
CA ALA A 83 10.90 -1.83 -3.65
C ALA A 83 12.09 -2.01 -2.68
N ARG A 84 11.83 -1.84 -1.39
CA ARG A 84 12.73 -2.27 -0.31
C ARG A 84 12.11 -3.38 0.50
N ILE A 85 12.88 -4.45 0.70
CA ILE A 85 12.51 -5.61 1.48
C ILE A 85 13.22 -5.58 2.83
N LEU A 86 12.41 -5.53 3.89
CA LEU A 86 12.83 -5.76 5.27
C LEU A 86 12.32 -7.12 5.75
N ASN A 87 13.06 -7.76 6.64
CA ASN A 87 12.75 -9.11 7.10
C ASN A 87 12.34 -9.11 8.58
N LEU A 88 11.42 -10.01 8.95
CA LEU A 88 11.09 -10.29 10.34
C LEU A 88 12.32 -10.80 11.09
N SER A 89 13.18 -11.56 10.41
CA SER A 89 14.49 -11.97 10.89
C SER A 89 15.52 -11.78 9.78
N ASP A 90 16.66 -11.17 10.12
CA ASP A 90 17.77 -10.99 9.21
C ASP A 90 18.51 -12.30 8.93
N LEU A 91 18.23 -13.40 9.66
CA LEU A 91 18.87 -14.70 9.46
C LEU A 91 18.67 -15.20 8.02
N ARG A 92 19.77 -15.25 7.26
CA ARG A 92 19.75 -15.71 5.89
C ARG A 92 19.82 -17.23 5.84
N THR A 93 18.71 -17.86 5.51
CA THR A 93 18.60 -19.31 5.29
C THR A 93 17.57 -19.62 4.19
N PRO A 94 17.89 -20.50 3.23
CA PRO A 94 16.91 -20.91 2.22
C PRO A 94 15.84 -21.86 2.77
N LYS A 95 16.02 -22.41 3.98
CA LYS A 95 15.13 -23.41 4.58
C LYS A 95 14.35 -22.77 5.72
N SER A 96 13.04 -22.63 5.55
CA SER A 96 12.14 -22.06 6.56
C SER A 96 12.20 -22.84 7.89
N LYS A 97 12.31 -24.17 7.84
CA LYS A 97 12.49 -24.98 9.06
C LYS A 97 13.70 -24.55 9.89
N VAL A 98 14.83 -24.23 9.24
CA VAL A 98 16.05 -23.76 9.94
C VAL A 98 15.81 -22.39 10.58
N LEU A 99 15.04 -21.52 9.93
CA LEU A 99 14.63 -20.24 10.51
C LEU A 99 13.77 -20.45 11.75
N TYR A 100 12.76 -21.32 11.67
CA TYR A 100 11.84 -21.57 12.78
C TYR A 100 12.57 -22.19 13.98
N ASP A 101 13.43 -23.18 13.72
CA ASP A 101 14.28 -23.79 14.75
C ASP A 101 15.19 -22.74 15.42
N PHE A 102 15.73 -21.78 14.65
CA PHE A 102 16.52 -20.68 15.19
C PHE A 102 15.67 -19.75 16.08
N ILE A 103 14.52 -19.28 15.58
CA ILE A 103 13.63 -18.34 16.30
C ILE A 103 13.23 -18.92 17.67
N CYS A 104 12.89 -20.22 17.69
CA CYS A 104 12.48 -20.92 18.91
C CYS A 104 13.63 -21.32 19.84
N SER A 105 14.89 -21.08 19.46
CA SER A 105 16.07 -21.45 20.26
C SER A 105 16.60 -20.28 21.09
N GLU A 106 17.36 -20.56 22.15
CA GLU A 106 18.06 -19.52 22.92
C GLU A 106 19.04 -18.69 22.07
N LYS A 107 19.47 -19.21 20.93
CA LYS A 107 20.41 -18.51 20.04
C LYS A 107 19.79 -17.29 19.37
N SER A 108 18.46 -17.24 19.21
CA SER A 108 17.76 -16.04 18.71
C SER A 108 17.86 -14.88 19.70
N LYS A 109 18.11 -15.14 20.98
CA LYS A 109 18.25 -14.11 22.01
C LYS A 109 19.66 -13.54 22.10
N CYS A 110 20.64 -14.14 21.42
CA CYS A 110 22.03 -13.68 21.45
C CYS A 110 22.21 -12.29 20.82
N PHE A 111 21.30 -11.87 19.92
CA PHE A 111 21.34 -10.55 19.28
C PHE A 111 19.98 -10.16 18.69
N PRO A 112 19.69 -8.85 18.51
CA PRO A 112 18.43 -8.40 17.91
C PRO A 112 18.40 -8.67 16.39
N HIS A 113 18.06 -9.90 16.01
CA HIS A 113 18.03 -10.31 14.60
C HIS A 113 16.82 -9.77 13.83
N SER A 114 15.82 -9.20 14.49
CA SER A 114 14.68 -8.53 13.85
C SER A 114 14.95 -7.04 13.73
N ILE A 115 14.74 -6.44 12.56
CA ILE A 115 14.81 -4.97 12.40
C ILE A 115 13.70 -4.24 13.20
N PHE A 116 12.65 -4.96 13.60
CA PHE A 116 11.53 -4.41 14.38
C PHE A 116 11.77 -4.46 15.90
N ASP A 117 12.90 -5.02 16.34
CA ASP A 117 13.30 -5.00 17.74
C ASP A 117 13.51 -3.55 18.20
N PRO A 118 12.99 -3.14 19.38
CA PRO A 118 13.16 -1.77 19.89
C PRO A 118 14.62 -1.30 19.95
N GLN A 119 15.58 -2.21 20.12
CA GLN A 119 17.02 -1.90 20.12
C GLN A 119 17.52 -1.43 18.75
N ARG A 120 16.78 -1.72 17.67
CA ARG A 120 17.12 -1.37 16.28
C ARG A 120 16.27 -0.25 15.69
N ASN A 121 15.53 0.49 16.52
CA ASN A 121 14.64 1.57 16.09
C ASN A 121 15.33 2.63 15.21
N ASN A 122 16.59 2.99 15.51
CA ASN A 122 17.33 3.95 14.68
C ASN A 122 17.56 3.42 13.26
N GLU A 123 18.02 2.17 13.14
CA GLU A 123 18.19 1.52 11.83
C GLU A 123 16.85 1.39 11.10
N LEU A 124 15.77 1.04 11.81
CA LEU A 124 14.45 0.95 11.21
C LEU A 124 13.98 2.30 10.66
N ASN A 125 14.17 3.39 11.41
CA ASN A 125 13.79 4.74 10.97
C ASN A 125 14.56 5.21 9.74
N GLU A 126 15.81 4.77 9.56
CA GLU A 126 16.62 5.05 8.37
C GLU A 126 16.17 4.21 7.17
N LEU A 127 15.78 2.96 7.40
CA LEU A 127 15.50 2.01 6.32
C LEU A 127 14.04 2.03 5.86
N PHE A 128 13.09 2.28 6.75
CA PHE A 128 11.66 2.19 6.48
C PHE A 128 11.11 3.53 5.99
N ILE A 129 10.49 3.52 4.81
CA ILE A 129 9.81 4.69 4.24
C ILE A 129 8.35 4.69 4.69
N LYS A 130 7.92 5.80 5.28
CA LYS A 130 6.52 6.02 5.67
C LYS A 130 5.70 6.46 4.46
N ASP A 131 4.37 6.33 4.57
CA ASP A 131 3.40 6.83 3.60
C ASP A 131 3.54 6.26 2.17
N VAL A 132 4.21 5.11 2.04
CA VAL A 132 4.22 4.28 0.83
C VAL A 132 3.47 2.97 1.10
N PRO A 133 2.93 2.29 0.06
CA PRO A 133 2.30 0.99 0.25
C PRO A 133 3.26 -0.02 0.89
N VAL A 134 2.73 -0.83 1.80
CA VAL A 134 3.50 -1.84 2.53
C VAL A 134 2.88 -3.20 2.29
N ILE A 135 3.66 -4.13 1.74
CA ILE A 135 3.24 -5.52 1.55
C ILE A 135 3.68 -6.36 2.77
N PHE A 136 2.75 -7.06 3.39
CA PHE A 136 3.01 -8.12 4.37
C PHE A 136 2.97 -9.48 3.66
N ALA A 137 4.09 -10.20 3.70
CA ALA A 137 4.27 -11.45 2.96
C ALA A 137 5.21 -12.44 3.69
N TRP A 138 5.13 -12.51 5.02
CA TRP A 138 6.06 -13.30 5.81
C TRP A 138 5.72 -14.79 5.92
N GLY A 139 4.50 -15.21 5.64
CA GLY A 139 4.07 -16.61 5.77
C GLY A 139 3.10 -16.83 6.91
N ILE A 140 2.63 -18.07 7.03
CA ILE A 140 1.52 -18.45 7.91
C ILE A 140 1.94 -19.35 9.08
N ASP A 141 3.24 -19.54 9.27
CA ASP A 141 3.77 -20.43 10.29
C ASP A 141 3.70 -19.76 11.68
N PRO A 142 3.11 -20.41 12.70
CA PRO A 142 3.00 -19.83 14.04
C PRO A 142 4.32 -19.43 14.69
N ALA A 143 5.45 -20.03 14.29
CA ALA A 143 6.78 -19.63 14.78
C ALA A 143 7.11 -18.15 14.47
N LEU A 144 6.44 -17.55 13.49
CA LEU A 144 6.62 -16.15 13.11
C LEU A 144 5.74 -15.18 13.91
N ASN A 145 4.75 -15.65 14.68
CA ASN A 145 3.74 -14.79 15.30
C ASN A 145 4.35 -13.67 16.14
N HIS A 146 5.32 -13.98 17.00
CA HIS A 146 5.96 -12.98 17.85
C HIS A 146 6.65 -11.87 17.04
N LEU A 147 7.34 -12.23 15.95
CA LEU A 147 8.01 -11.26 15.08
C LEU A 147 7.00 -10.46 14.24
N ALA A 148 5.91 -11.10 13.81
CA ALA A 148 4.82 -10.43 13.09
C ALA A 148 4.09 -9.41 13.97
N GLU A 149 3.78 -9.76 15.23
CA GLU A 149 3.21 -8.85 16.23
C GLU A 149 4.14 -7.66 16.47
N MET A 150 5.44 -7.90 16.59
CA MET A 150 6.45 -6.85 16.72
C MET A 150 6.44 -5.91 15.52
N ALA A 151 6.45 -6.44 14.30
CA ALA A 151 6.38 -5.64 13.08
C ALA A 151 5.09 -4.80 13.01
N ILE A 152 3.93 -5.39 13.30
CA ILE A 152 2.63 -4.69 13.28
C ILE A 152 2.59 -3.57 14.32
N LYS A 153 3.03 -3.85 15.55
CA LYS A 153 3.05 -2.87 16.65
C LYS A 153 3.99 -1.71 16.36
N THR A 154 5.16 -1.99 15.78
CA THR A 154 6.18 -0.99 15.48
C THR A 154 5.79 -0.14 14.27
N LEU A 155 5.30 -0.75 13.19
CA LEU A 155 4.97 -0.04 11.95
C LEU A 155 3.61 0.66 11.97
N LYS A 156 2.62 0.13 12.71
CA LYS A 156 1.26 0.68 12.83
C LYS A 156 0.59 0.99 11.49
N ILE A 157 0.79 0.12 10.50
CA ILE A 157 0.22 0.28 9.17
C ILE A 157 -1.29 0.07 9.24
N LYS A 158 -2.07 1.09 8.85
CA LYS A 158 -3.54 1.05 8.87
C LYS A 158 -4.11 0.06 7.86
N SER A 159 -3.52 0.03 6.66
CA SER A 159 -4.01 -0.75 5.52
C SER A 159 -2.85 -1.48 4.84
N PRO A 160 -2.28 -2.52 5.48
CA PRO A 160 -1.23 -3.31 4.85
C PRO A 160 -1.80 -4.10 3.68
N ILE A 161 -1.01 -4.22 2.61
CA ILE A 161 -1.33 -5.04 1.45
C ILE A 161 -0.84 -6.45 1.73
N GLY A 162 -1.65 -7.45 1.46
CA GLY A 162 -1.24 -8.82 1.71
C GLY A 162 -2.41 -9.79 1.67
N LYS A 163 -2.13 -11.02 1.30
CA LYS A 163 -3.12 -12.10 1.36
C LYS A 163 -3.16 -12.65 2.79
N LEU A 164 -4.06 -12.12 3.60
CA LEU A 164 -4.28 -12.59 4.97
C LEU A 164 -4.97 -13.97 4.95
N LYS A 165 -4.48 -14.90 5.77
CA LYS A 165 -5.14 -16.19 5.99
C LYS A 165 -6.48 -15.97 6.68
N THR A 166 -7.51 -16.68 6.23
CA THR A 166 -8.83 -16.69 6.86
C THR A 166 -8.71 -16.96 8.37
N ASP A 167 -9.48 -16.22 9.16
CA ASP A 167 -9.51 -16.30 10.63
C ASP A 167 -8.17 -15.99 11.33
N SER A 168 -7.29 -15.24 10.66
CA SER A 168 -6.05 -14.75 11.26
C SER A 168 -5.94 -13.23 11.15
N VAL A 169 -5.20 -12.63 12.07
CA VAL A 169 -4.80 -11.21 12.03
C VAL A 169 -3.28 -11.04 11.83
N LEU A 170 -2.53 -12.15 11.83
CA LEU A 170 -1.05 -12.15 11.76
C LEU A 170 -0.52 -12.92 10.54
N ALA A 171 -1.25 -13.89 10.01
CA ALA A 171 -0.71 -14.85 9.05
C ALA A 171 -0.93 -14.39 7.61
N TYR A 172 0.06 -13.74 7.00
CA TYR A 172 0.01 -13.31 5.60
C TYR A 172 0.76 -14.30 4.70
N TYR A 173 0.13 -14.77 3.62
CA TYR A 173 0.77 -15.73 2.73
C TYR A 173 2.06 -15.17 2.09
N HIS A 174 3.10 -15.99 2.13
CA HIS A 174 4.40 -15.72 1.51
C HIS A 174 4.27 -15.69 -0.03
N PRO A 175 5.13 -14.96 -0.78
CA PRO A 175 4.99 -14.84 -2.24
C PRO A 175 5.26 -16.14 -3.00
N LEU A 176 5.87 -17.13 -2.35
CA LEU A 176 6.04 -18.49 -2.87
C LEU A 176 5.14 -19.52 -2.17
N PRO A 177 3.80 -19.47 -2.34
CA PRO A 177 2.96 -20.58 -1.94
C PRO A 177 3.29 -21.84 -2.78
N ARG A 178 2.84 -23.00 -2.30
CA ARG A 178 3.10 -24.28 -2.97
C ARG A 178 2.29 -24.39 -4.26
N GLY A 179 2.99 -24.46 -5.39
CA GLY A 179 2.39 -24.66 -6.72
C GLY A 179 2.22 -23.36 -7.51
N ASP A 180 2.46 -23.46 -8.82
CA ASP A 180 2.60 -22.30 -9.69
C ASP A 180 1.29 -21.50 -9.82
N LYS A 181 0.13 -22.17 -9.83
CA LYS A 181 -1.19 -21.51 -9.83
C LYS A 181 -1.37 -20.58 -8.62
N GLN A 182 -0.90 -21.00 -7.45
CA GLN A 182 -1.02 -20.19 -6.23
C GLN A 182 -0.05 -19.00 -6.25
N GLN A 183 1.14 -19.16 -6.85
CA GLN A 183 2.11 -18.08 -7.04
C GLN A 183 1.54 -17.00 -7.98
N ILE A 184 0.99 -17.41 -9.12
CA ILE A 184 0.30 -16.51 -10.05
C ILE A 184 -0.86 -15.80 -9.36
N GLN A 185 -1.69 -16.53 -8.61
CA GLN A 185 -2.80 -15.92 -7.88
C GLN A 185 -2.31 -14.90 -6.85
N TRP A 186 -1.24 -15.20 -6.11
CA TRP A 186 -0.67 -14.27 -5.16
C TRP A 186 -0.23 -12.97 -5.84
N VAL A 187 0.48 -13.06 -6.97
CA VAL A 187 0.89 -11.87 -7.75
C VAL A 187 -0.33 -11.06 -8.19
N ASN A 188 -1.36 -11.72 -8.71
CA ASN A 188 -2.58 -11.04 -9.16
C ASN A 188 -3.32 -10.35 -8.01
N ASP A 189 -3.50 -11.03 -6.88
CA ASP A 189 -4.17 -10.49 -5.68
C ASP A 189 -3.45 -9.23 -5.19
N ILE A 190 -2.13 -9.29 -5.05
CA ILE A 190 -1.31 -8.18 -4.54
C ILE A 190 -1.26 -7.02 -5.55
N THR A 191 -1.14 -7.33 -6.84
CA THR A 191 -1.22 -6.34 -7.92
C THR A 191 -2.55 -5.57 -7.86
N HIS A 192 -3.66 -6.29 -7.72
CA HIS A 192 -4.98 -5.67 -7.62
C HIS A 192 -5.08 -4.76 -6.40
N MET A 193 -4.69 -5.24 -5.21
CA MET A 193 -4.69 -4.43 -3.99
C MET A 193 -3.82 -3.17 -4.13
N LEU A 194 -2.62 -3.28 -4.71
CA LEU A 194 -1.74 -2.13 -4.96
C LEU A 194 -2.38 -1.13 -5.92
N ASN A 195 -3.02 -1.59 -6.99
CA ASN A 195 -3.70 -0.71 -7.93
C ASN A 195 -4.91 0.00 -7.29
N MET A 196 -5.60 -0.64 -6.34
CA MET A 196 -6.65 0.01 -5.54
C MET A 196 -6.09 1.10 -4.61
N VAL A 197 -4.91 0.87 -4.02
CA VAL A 197 -4.23 1.89 -3.20
C VAL A 197 -3.63 3.02 -4.05
N SER A 198 -3.26 2.73 -5.30
CA SER A 198 -2.63 3.67 -6.23
C SER A 198 -3.61 4.38 -7.15
N ALA A 199 -4.88 3.97 -7.15
CA ALA A 199 -5.91 4.60 -7.95
C ALA A 199 -6.00 6.07 -7.51
N LYS A 200 -5.63 6.97 -8.43
CA LYS A 200 -5.86 8.39 -8.23
C LYS A 200 -7.37 8.55 -8.10
N LYS A 201 -7.83 8.92 -6.91
CA LYS A 201 -9.26 9.15 -6.68
C LYS A 201 -9.75 10.15 -7.72
N THR A 202 -10.70 9.73 -8.55
CA THR A 202 -11.25 10.59 -9.59
C THR A 202 -12.56 11.19 -9.11
N PHE A 203 -12.75 12.45 -9.47
CA PHE A 203 -13.95 13.20 -9.15
C PHE A 203 -14.51 13.79 -10.45
N ARG A 204 -15.81 13.63 -10.66
CA ARG A 204 -16.56 14.41 -11.64
C ARG A 204 -17.38 15.45 -10.88
N PHE A 205 -17.47 16.66 -11.42
CA PHE A 205 -18.14 17.78 -10.76
C PHE A 205 -19.34 18.20 -11.60
N PHE A 206 -20.45 18.50 -10.95
CA PHE A 206 -21.64 18.97 -11.66
C PHE A 206 -22.22 20.19 -10.99
N TYR A 207 -22.82 21.05 -11.80
CA TYR A 207 -23.47 22.26 -11.35
C TYR A 207 -24.93 22.29 -11.79
N ALA A 208 -25.81 22.47 -10.82
CA ALA A 208 -27.22 22.73 -11.06
C ALA A 208 -27.43 24.24 -10.97
N LYS A 209 -27.74 24.87 -12.10
CA LYS A 209 -28.09 26.30 -12.14
C LYS A 209 -29.39 26.53 -11.36
N LYS A 210 -29.58 27.75 -10.82
CA LYS A 210 -30.86 28.15 -10.23
C LYS A 210 -32.01 27.85 -11.20
N THR A 211 -33.04 27.16 -10.73
CA THR A 211 -34.25 26.85 -11.50
C THR A 211 -35.46 27.15 -10.63
N TYR A 212 -36.41 27.94 -11.12
CA TYR A 212 -37.51 28.48 -10.33
C TYR A 212 -37.01 29.16 -9.04
N ASN A 213 -37.53 28.75 -7.88
CA ASN A 213 -37.15 29.24 -6.55
C ASN A 213 -36.02 28.41 -5.90
N THR A 214 -35.48 27.43 -6.61
CA THR A 214 -34.47 26.52 -6.07
C THR A 214 -33.07 27.06 -6.34
N TRP A 215 -32.29 27.23 -5.27
CA TRP A 215 -30.92 27.72 -5.34
C TRP A 215 -29.99 26.78 -6.13
N PRO A 216 -28.88 27.33 -6.66
CA PRO A 216 -27.88 26.52 -7.33
C PRO A 216 -27.24 25.51 -6.38
N LYS A 217 -26.78 24.38 -6.95
CA LYS A 217 -26.13 23.29 -6.21
C LYS A 217 -24.88 22.82 -6.93
N LEU A 218 -23.92 22.34 -6.15
CA LEU A 218 -22.78 21.57 -6.64
C LEU A 218 -22.99 20.10 -6.33
N PHE A 219 -22.47 19.23 -7.18
CA PHE A 219 -22.40 17.81 -6.94
C PHE A 219 -20.99 17.31 -7.21
N VAL A 220 -20.55 16.32 -6.45
CA VAL A 220 -19.31 15.58 -6.67
C VAL A 220 -19.65 14.10 -6.80
N LEU A 221 -19.30 13.50 -7.94
CA LEU A 221 -19.32 12.04 -8.11
C LEU A 221 -17.91 11.50 -7.89
N SER A 222 -17.76 10.69 -6.84
CA SER A 222 -16.50 10.06 -6.47
C SER A 222 -16.34 8.71 -7.19
N ASP A 223 -15.13 8.16 -7.24
CA ASP A 223 -14.81 6.92 -7.96
C ASP A 223 -15.41 5.65 -7.36
N ASP A 224 -15.93 5.72 -6.14
CA ASP A 224 -16.76 4.67 -5.51
C ASP A 224 -18.24 4.68 -5.95
N GLY A 225 -18.63 5.57 -6.86
CA GLY A 225 -20.00 5.67 -7.35
C GLY A 225 -20.93 6.49 -6.46
N VAL A 226 -20.41 7.28 -5.51
CA VAL A 226 -21.27 8.16 -4.70
C VAL A 226 -21.39 9.54 -5.34
N LEU A 227 -22.63 9.91 -5.72
CA LEU A 227 -23.01 11.27 -6.07
C LEU A 227 -23.39 12.04 -4.80
N TYR A 228 -22.61 13.05 -4.45
CA TYR A 228 -22.70 13.79 -3.21
C TYR A 228 -23.01 15.28 -3.42
N SER A 229 -23.83 15.87 -2.56
CA SER A 229 -24.05 17.33 -2.51
C SER A 229 -24.35 17.80 -1.09
N GLU A 230 -23.77 18.92 -0.66
CA GLU A 230 -24.28 19.69 0.47
C GLU A 230 -25.06 20.90 -0.02
N TYR A 231 -26.27 21.10 0.53
CA TYR A 231 -27.14 22.21 0.19
C TYR A 231 -27.91 22.71 1.42
N LEU A 232 -28.47 23.91 1.32
CA LEU A 232 -29.36 24.46 2.33
C LEU A 232 -30.82 24.15 1.99
N ASN A 233 -31.51 23.43 2.87
CA ASN A 233 -32.95 23.26 2.85
C ASN A 233 -33.56 24.10 3.99
N HIS A 234 -34.32 25.15 3.68
CA HIS A 234 -34.83 26.11 4.66
C HIS A 234 -33.73 26.64 5.61
N ASN A 235 -32.58 27.04 5.05
CA ASN A 235 -31.38 27.50 5.78
C ASN A 235 -30.72 26.45 6.70
N LYS A 236 -31.12 25.17 6.62
CA LYS A 236 -30.48 24.07 7.33
C LYS A 236 -29.57 23.29 6.38
N LEU A 237 -28.31 23.09 6.76
CA LEU A 237 -27.38 22.24 6.03
C LEU A 237 -27.95 20.83 5.91
N THR A 238 -28.04 20.36 4.67
CA THR A 238 -28.59 19.05 4.31
C THR A 238 -27.65 18.38 3.33
N ILE A 239 -27.49 17.06 3.47
CA ILE A 239 -26.62 16.24 2.64
C ILE A 239 -27.47 15.38 1.71
N TYR A 240 -27.10 15.35 0.45
CA TYR A 240 -27.54 14.37 -0.53
C TYR A 240 -26.44 13.35 -0.80
N LYS A 241 -26.82 12.07 -0.84
CA LYS A 241 -25.96 10.95 -1.25
C LYS A 241 -26.79 9.96 -2.05
N GLU A 242 -26.31 9.59 -3.23
CA GLU A 242 -26.90 8.53 -4.04
C GLU A 242 -25.80 7.66 -4.63
N SER A 243 -25.99 6.34 -4.59
CA SER A 243 -25.12 5.39 -5.28
C SER A 243 -25.51 5.28 -6.75
N VAL A 244 -24.60 5.63 -7.63
CA VAL A 244 -24.75 5.63 -9.08
C VAL A 244 -23.58 4.92 -9.75
N SER A 245 -23.74 4.51 -11.01
CA SER A 245 -22.63 3.93 -11.78
C SER A 245 -21.69 5.03 -12.27
N CYS A 246 -20.44 5.09 -11.82
CA CYS A 246 -19.47 6.09 -12.28
C CYS A 246 -19.31 6.16 -13.81
N SER A 247 -19.19 4.99 -14.44
CA SER A 247 -18.98 4.87 -15.88
C SER A 247 -20.27 5.05 -16.69
N GLY A 248 -21.43 4.88 -16.05
CA GLY A 248 -22.75 4.99 -16.67
C GLY A 248 -23.54 6.23 -16.29
N PHE A 249 -22.97 7.13 -15.47
CA PHE A 249 -23.67 8.33 -15.03
C PHE A 249 -23.77 9.35 -16.16
N ASP A 250 -24.98 9.52 -16.67
CA ASP A 250 -25.39 10.48 -17.70
C ASP A 250 -26.06 11.69 -17.03
N ASP A 251 -25.34 12.81 -17.00
CA ASP A 251 -25.79 14.06 -16.38
C ASP A 251 -27.01 14.67 -17.10
N ASN A 252 -27.25 14.31 -18.37
CA ASN A 252 -28.42 14.78 -19.12
C ASN A 252 -29.73 14.14 -18.65
N GLN A 253 -29.66 12.96 -18.03
CA GLN A 253 -30.83 12.24 -17.50
C GLN A 253 -31.10 12.59 -16.03
N PHE A 254 -30.07 13.03 -15.30
CA PHE A 254 -30.22 13.38 -13.90
C PHE A 254 -30.88 14.75 -13.72
N LYS A 255 -31.87 14.82 -12.83
CA LYS A 255 -32.50 16.07 -12.40
C LYS A 255 -32.66 16.07 -10.89
N TRP A 256 -32.12 17.09 -10.24
CA TRP A 256 -32.36 17.33 -8.82
C TRP A 256 -33.85 17.55 -8.57
N GLU A 257 -34.43 16.76 -7.65
CA GLU A 257 -35.87 16.74 -7.35
C GLU A 257 -36.76 16.57 -8.61
N GLY A 258 -36.22 15.98 -9.68
CA GLY A 258 -36.95 15.73 -10.93
C GLY A 258 -37.10 16.92 -11.88
N TYR A 259 -36.67 18.13 -11.52
CA TYR A 259 -36.85 19.32 -12.37
C TYR A 259 -35.57 20.13 -12.65
N GLN A 260 -34.58 20.13 -11.76
CA GLN A 260 -33.40 20.98 -11.90
C GLN A 260 -32.26 20.18 -12.54
N PRO A 261 -31.93 20.40 -13.84
CA PRO A 261 -30.87 19.67 -14.51
C PRO A 261 -29.49 20.05 -13.96
N ILE A 262 -28.54 19.13 -14.09
CA ILE A 262 -27.14 19.37 -13.79
C ILE A 262 -26.33 19.41 -15.08
N VAL A 263 -25.16 20.04 -15.04
CA VAL A 263 -24.20 20.04 -16.15
C VAL A 263 -22.83 19.72 -15.58
N GLU A 264 -22.08 18.83 -16.23
CA GLU A 264 -20.70 18.56 -15.85
C GLU A 264 -19.82 19.81 -16.01
N ILE A 265 -19.03 20.11 -14.99
CA ILE A 265 -18.10 21.24 -14.93
C ILE A 265 -16.71 20.76 -14.55
N ASN A 266 -15.68 21.56 -14.85
CA ASN A 266 -14.32 21.19 -14.49
C ASN A 266 -14.02 21.48 -13.00
N ARG A 267 -12.94 20.89 -12.48
CA ARG A 267 -12.52 21.06 -11.07
C ARG A 267 -12.31 22.52 -10.68
N GLY A 268 -11.71 23.34 -11.55
CA GLY A 268 -11.45 24.75 -11.27
C GLY A 268 -12.75 25.54 -11.12
N GLU A 269 -13.72 25.29 -11.99
CA GLU A 269 -15.07 25.86 -11.90
C GLU A 269 -15.77 25.43 -10.60
N ALA A 270 -15.68 24.15 -10.24
CA ALA A 270 -16.31 23.62 -9.04
C ALA A 270 -15.77 24.30 -7.77
N LEU A 271 -14.45 24.49 -7.68
CA LEU A 271 -13.78 25.14 -6.54
C LEU A 271 -14.06 26.64 -6.45
N CYS A 272 -14.26 27.31 -7.59
CA CYS A 272 -14.52 28.75 -7.64
C CYS A 272 -16.02 29.11 -7.59
N THR A 273 -16.91 28.12 -7.68
CA THR A 273 -18.36 28.34 -7.69
C THR A 273 -18.82 28.89 -6.34
N ARG A 274 -19.59 29.98 -6.39
CA ARG A 274 -20.21 30.60 -5.20
C ARG A 274 -21.61 30.01 -4.99
N LEU A 275 -21.83 29.42 -3.82
CA LEU A 275 -23.15 28.95 -3.40
C LEU A 275 -23.89 30.06 -2.64
N THR A 276 -25.22 30.05 -2.72
CA THR A 276 -26.06 31.03 -2.03
C THR A 276 -26.08 30.72 -0.53
N ASN A 277 -25.65 31.67 0.30
CA ASN A 277 -25.65 31.56 1.78
C ASN A 277 -24.86 30.35 2.34
N GLN A 278 -23.98 29.75 1.55
CA GLN A 278 -23.20 28.58 1.93
C GLN A 278 -21.75 28.72 1.43
N VAL A 279 -20.81 28.22 2.22
CA VAL A 279 -19.40 28.12 1.82
C VAL A 279 -19.25 26.98 0.81
N ASN A 280 -18.31 27.12 -0.12
CA ASN A 280 -17.99 26.03 -1.03
C ASN A 280 -17.29 24.90 -0.28
N TRP A 281 -17.89 23.71 -0.29
CA TRP A 281 -17.49 22.54 0.48
C TRP A 281 -16.69 21.52 -0.35
N VAL A 282 -16.53 21.73 -1.66
CA VAL A 282 -15.98 20.73 -2.60
C VAL A 282 -14.55 20.33 -2.25
N GLU A 283 -13.70 21.28 -1.86
CA GLU A 283 -12.32 21.00 -1.46
C GLU A 283 -12.27 20.13 -0.20
N GLN A 284 -13.06 20.50 0.82
CA GLN A 284 -13.13 19.76 2.08
C GLN A 284 -13.64 18.33 1.87
N TYR A 285 -14.64 18.15 0.99
CA TYR A 285 -15.14 16.83 0.61
C TYR A 285 -14.02 15.97 0.00
N MET A 286 -13.30 16.49 -1.00
CA MET A 286 -12.21 15.74 -1.64
C MET A 286 -11.10 15.35 -0.66
N GLN A 287 -10.69 16.27 0.23
CA GLN A 287 -9.65 15.98 1.22
C GLN A 287 -10.09 14.90 2.21
N THR A 288 -11.34 14.97 2.69
CA THR A 288 -11.91 13.97 3.62
C THR A 288 -12.02 12.61 2.93
N TYR A 289 -12.47 12.61 1.68
CA TYR A 289 -12.56 11.42 0.85
C TYR A 289 -11.18 10.77 0.66
N GLU A 290 -10.17 11.56 0.29
CA GLU A 290 -8.78 11.10 0.09
C GLU A 290 -8.18 10.47 1.35
N GLN A 291 -8.48 11.01 2.53
CA GLN A 291 -7.97 10.51 3.82
C GLN A 291 -8.67 9.22 4.31
N GLY A 292 -9.71 8.75 3.63
CA GLY A 292 -10.46 7.55 4.03
C GLY A 292 -11.23 7.71 5.34
N ALA A 293 -11.38 8.95 5.82
CA ALA A 293 -12.28 9.26 6.91
C ALA A 293 -13.69 9.22 6.34
N GLY A 294 -14.49 8.22 6.73
CA GLY A 294 -15.94 8.26 6.48
C GLY A 294 -16.44 9.62 6.97
N VAL A 295 -17.04 10.40 6.07
CA VAL A 295 -17.49 11.77 6.36
C VAL A 295 -18.40 11.74 7.57
N PHE A 296 -17.86 12.16 8.72
CA PHE A 296 -18.63 12.42 9.94
C PHE A 296 -19.02 13.90 9.95
N ILE A 297 -20.27 14.10 10.39
CA ILE A 297 -21.01 15.34 10.70
C ILE A 297 -21.72 15.96 9.50
#